data_AF-C0FNX7-F1
#
_entry.id   AF-C0FNX7-F1
#
_cell.length_a   1.000
_cell.length_b   1.000
_cell.length_c   1.000
_cell.angle_alpha   90.00
_cell.angle_beta   90.00
_cell.angle_gamma   90.00
#
_symmetry.space_group_name_H-M   'P 1'
#
loop_
_entity.id
_entity.type
_entity.pdbx_description
1 polymer ?
#
loop_
_entity_poly.entity_id
_entity_poly.type
_entity_poly.pdbx_seq_one_letter_code
_entity_poly.pdbx_strand_id
1 'polypeptide(L)'
;MSVNVAIGVQDFSTLIENHYFYVDKTAFLKEWWDSGDSVTLITRPRRFGKTLTMSMTEQFFSMEYAGRSDLFEELEIWNDEKYRNLQGTYPVISLSFANIKEPTYELTQKKICDLIAQLYFKFDFITESNALIKEEVNLYKKIMNHMDYVDATLSLNYLSGFLYKYYGKKVIILLDEYDTPMQEAFVDGYWDELVTFTRSLFNSTFKTNPALERGIMTGITRVSKESIFSDLNNLKVVTTTSDEYATTFGFTEPEVFEALGKCGLDSEKSEVKRWYDGFIFGEYKDIYNPWSILNYLDSQQYTTYWANTSANSLVAKLVREGNRNIKSKFEKLLCGECIWSEIDEQIVYDQLNGNEQAVWSLLLASGYLKVLSYEKYKDIPEGTEPKYQLALTNLEVKLMFHRMIHDWFAMARPDYNDFIKAMFAGDVDAMNEYMNRVALQTFSYFDTGDRASGAEPERFYHGFVLGLLVDLQDRYYLKSNRESGFGRYDVMLEPKNPGKDNAVILEFKVRSTRKEKSLEETAQSAITQIRERKYSEELKMKGITEDQIKEYGFAFEGKTVLIVD
;
A
#
# COMPACT_ATOMS: atom_id res chain seq x y z
N MET A 1 17.12 -9.09 -30.36
CA MET A 1 17.69 -7.96 -29.58
C MET A 1 17.24 -8.17 -28.15
N SER A 2 18.12 -7.96 -27.17
CA SER A 2 17.71 -7.98 -25.76
C SER A 2 16.74 -6.82 -25.51
N VAL A 3 15.58 -7.11 -24.93
CA VAL A 3 14.62 -6.07 -24.51
C VAL A 3 15.29 -5.21 -23.44
N ASN A 4 15.28 -3.88 -23.63
CA ASN A 4 15.85 -2.96 -22.66
C ASN A 4 14.78 -2.54 -21.65
N VAL A 5 14.89 -3.01 -20.42
CA VAL A 5 13.93 -2.73 -19.34
C VAL A 5 14.48 -1.61 -18.47
N ALA A 6 14.07 -0.37 -18.74
CA ALA A 6 14.47 0.77 -17.93
C ALA A 6 13.64 0.84 -16.63
N ILE A 7 14.33 1.05 -15.50
CA ILE A 7 13.69 1.15 -14.18
C ILE A 7 13.54 2.63 -13.77
N GLY A 8 12.35 3.00 -13.30
CA GLY A 8 12.10 4.31 -12.71
C GLY A 8 11.87 5.46 -13.70
N VAL A 9 11.74 5.17 -15.00
CA VAL A 9 11.32 6.17 -15.99
C VAL A 9 9.84 6.48 -15.79
N GLN A 10 9.53 7.74 -15.51
CA GLN A 10 8.15 8.23 -15.28
C GLN A 10 7.64 9.11 -16.42
N ASP A 11 8.51 9.50 -17.35
CA ASP A 11 8.18 10.30 -18.52
C ASP A 11 7.87 9.40 -19.72
N PHE A 12 6.69 9.57 -20.30
CA PHE A 12 6.18 8.74 -21.38
C PHE A 12 7.03 8.88 -22.66
N SER A 13 7.32 10.10 -23.10
CA SER A 13 8.17 10.35 -24.27
C SER A 13 9.53 9.69 -24.15
N THR A 14 10.16 9.75 -22.98
CA THR A 14 11.45 9.12 -22.71
C THR A 14 11.39 7.60 -22.91
N LEU A 15 10.30 6.93 -22.51
CA LEU A 15 10.15 5.49 -22.75
C LEU A 15 10.07 5.16 -24.24
N ILE A 16 9.24 5.90 -24.98
CA ILE A 16 8.98 5.64 -26.40
C ILE A 16 10.21 5.98 -27.26
N GLU A 17 10.78 7.17 -27.09
CA GLU A 17 11.91 7.67 -27.89
C GLU A 17 13.19 6.83 -27.71
N ASN A 18 13.42 6.30 -26.50
CA ASN A 18 14.59 5.46 -26.21
C ASN A 18 14.32 3.96 -26.44
N HIS A 19 13.15 3.60 -26.97
CA HIS A 19 12.73 2.22 -27.21
C HIS A 19 12.88 1.31 -25.98
N TYR A 20 12.56 1.85 -24.81
CA TYR A 20 12.49 1.05 -23.59
C TYR A 20 11.24 0.18 -23.58
N PHE A 21 11.29 -0.92 -22.83
CA PHE A 21 10.14 -1.79 -22.65
C PHE A 21 8.94 -1.01 -22.10
N TYR A 22 7.82 -1.10 -22.83
CA TYR A 22 6.57 -0.45 -22.50
C TYR A 22 5.41 -1.40 -22.78
N VAL A 23 4.44 -1.45 -21.86
CA VAL A 23 3.16 -2.13 -22.06
C VAL A 23 2.16 -1.06 -22.42
N ASP A 24 1.55 -1.19 -23.59
CA ASP A 24 0.63 -0.18 -24.12
C ASP A 24 -0.63 -0.07 -23.26
N LYS A 25 -0.84 1.12 -22.68
CA LYS A 25 -2.03 1.48 -21.90
C LYS A 25 -2.80 2.64 -22.52
N THR A 26 -2.54 2.97 -23.79
CA THR A 26 -3.13 4.14 -24.46
C THR A 26 -4.63 4.01 -24.70
N ALA A 27 -5.19 2.80 -24.66
CA ALA A 27 -6.64 2.56 -24.66
C ALA A 27 -7.38 3.33 -23.55
N PHE A 28 -6.71 3.61 -22.42
CA PHE A 28 -7.22 4.46 -21.34
C PHE A 28 -7.66 5.85 -21.83
N LEU A 29 -6.91 6.46 -22.75
CA LEU A 29 -7.20 7.80 -23.25
C LEU A 29 -8.56 7.84 -23.95
N LYS A 30 -8.88 6.78 -24.69
CA LYS A 30 -10.17 6.60 -25.36
C LYS A 30 -11.30 6.38 -24.35
N GLU A 31 -11.12 5.45 -23.41
CA GLU A 31 -12.11 5.13 -22.39
C GLU A 31 -12.46 6.37 -21.55
N TRP A 32 -11.46 7.09 -21.07
CA TRP A 32 -11.65 8.32 -20.30
C TRP A 32 -12.25 9.46 -21.12
N TRP A 33 -11.81 9.63 -22.38
CA TRP A 33 -12.37 10.67 -23.23
C TRP A 33 -13.86 10.42 -23.54
N ASP A 34 -14.26 9.17 -23.70
CA ASP A 34 -15.64 8.82 -24.04
C ASP A 34 -16.56 8.75 -22.83
N SER A 35 -16.05 8.57 -21.61
CA SER A 35 -16.88 8.56 -20.39
C SER A 35 -17.62 9.88 -20.18
N GLY A 36 -17.03 11.00 -20.63
CA GLY A 36 -17.62 12.33 -20.52
C GLY A 36 -17.62 12.89 -19.10
N ASP A 37 -16.89 12.27 -18.17
CA ASP A 37 -16.77 12.75 -16.79
C ASP A 37 -16.08 14.12 -16.75
N SER A 38 -16.60 15.03 -15.94
CA SER A 38 -15.98 16.35 -15.74
C SER A 38 -14.67 16.23 -14.98
N VAL A 39 -14.65 15.50 -13.86
CA VAL A 39 -13.43 15.24 -13.10
C VAL A 39 -13.45 13.81 -12.58
N THR A 40 -12.38 13.07 -12.86
CA THR A 40 -12.21 11.68 -12.46
C THR A 40 -11.12 11.57 -11.40
N LEU A 41 -11.47 11.04 -10.22
CA LEU A 41 -10.49 10.65 -9.20
C LEU A 41 -10.21 9.16 -9.32
N ILE A 42 -8.96 8.81 -9.60
CA ILE A 42 -8.50 7.43 -9.74
C ILE A 42 -7.60 7.07 -8.57
N THR A 43 -8.05 6.13 -7.74
CA THR A 43 -7.25 5.61 -6.62
C THR A 43 -6.76 4.20 -6.92
N ARG A 44 -5.43 4.04 -6.92
CA ARG A 44 -4.77 2.75 -7.14
C ARG A 44 -3.56 2.65 -6.22
N PRO A 45 -3.12 1.42 -5.87
CA PRO A 45 -1.95 1.24 -5.03
C PRO A 45 -0.68 1.90 -5.60
N ARG A 46 0.34 2.04 -4.75
CA ARG A 46 1.62 2.62 -5.13
C ARG A 46 2.31 1.81 -6.21
N ARG A 47 3.05 2.48 -7.10
CA ARG A 47 3.83 1.85 -8.18
C ARG A 47 3.00 1.11 -9.25
N PHE A 48 1.72 1.43 -9.38
CA PHE A 48 0.82 0.90 -10.42
C PHE A 48 0.78 1.72 -11.72
N GLY A 49 1.82 2.53 -11.98
CA GLY A 49 1.93 3.28 -13.23
C GLY A 49 1.18 4.63 -13.28
N LYS A 50 0.56 5.08 -12.18
CA LYS A 50 -0.22 6.34 -12.13
C LYS A 50 0.49 7.54 -12.76
N THR A 51 1.70 7.87 -12.29
CA THR A 51 2.49 9.00 -12.81
C THR A 51 2.81 8.85 -14.30
N LEU A 52 3.12 7.64 -14.76
CA LEU A 52 3.41 7.40 -16.17
C LEU A 52 2.14 7.58 -17.03
N THR A 53 0.98 7.12 -16.54
CA THR A 53 -0.30 7.36 -17.18
C THR A 53 -0.61 8.86 -17.25
N MET A 54 -0.33 9.62 -16.18
CA MET A 54 -0.51 11.09 -16.17
C MET A 54 0.40 11.78 -17.19
N SER A 55 1.67 11.37 -17.27
CA SER A 55 2.60 11.85 -18.30
C SER A 55 2.09 11.52 -19.71
N MET A 56 1.67 10.28 -19.97
CA MET A 56 1.07 9.88 -21.25
C MET A 56 -0.17 10.72 -21.61
N THR A 57 -1.06 10.98 -20.63
CA THR A 57 -2.24 11.83 -20.85
C THR A 57 -1.86 13.28 -21.14
N GLU A 58 -0.90 13.86 -20.43
CA GLU A 58 -0.40 15.20 -20.73
C GLU A 58 0.15 15.28 -22.15
N GLN A 59 1.02 14.35 -22.53
CA GLN A 59 1.68 14.33 -23.84
C GLN A 59 0.71 14.05 -24.99
N PHE A 60 -0.39 13.35 -24.73
CA PHE A 60 -1.42 13.13 -25.73
C PHE A 60 -2.25 14.39 -25.98
N PHE A 61 -2.73 15.07 -24.95
CA PHE A 61 -3.67 16.19 -25.12
C PHE A 61 -3.01 17.56 -25.23
N SER A 62 -1.85 17.78 -24.60
CA SER A 62 -1.23 19.10 -24.43
C SER A 62 -0.74 19.68 -25.75
N MET A 63 -1.12 20.94 -26.02
CA MET A 63 -0.63 21.72 -27.17
C MET A 63 0.90 21.86 -27.23
N GLU A 64 1.61 21.65 -26.13
CA GLU A 64 3.09 21.59 -26.12
C GLU A 64 3.64 20.43 -26.96
N TYR A 65 2.83 19.39 -27.13
CA TYR A 65 3.15 18.19 -27.91
C TYR A 65 2.42 18.17 -29.26
N ALA A 66 1.90 19.31 -29.73
CA ALA A 66 1.30 19.40 -31.05
C ALA A 66 2.31 18.98 -32.13
N GLY A 67 1.92 18.01 -32.97
CA GLY A 67 2.78 17.45 -34.01
C GLY A 67 3.70 16.32 -33.54
N ARG A 68 3.55 15.85 -32.29
CA ARG A 68 4.27 14.69 -31.74
C ARG A 68 3.52 13.37 -31.96
N SER A 69 3.08 13.12 -33.19
CA SER A 69 2.44 11.85 -33.55
C SER A 69 3.37 10.65 -33.38
N ASP A 70 4.68 10.88 -33.52
CA ASP A 70 5.75 9.90 -33.34
C ASP A 70 5.69 9.18 -31.98
N LEU A 71 5.13 9.82 -30.94
CA LEU A 71 4.98 9.21 -29.61
C LEU A 71 3.86 8.16 -29.52
N PHE A 72 2.93 8.15 -30.48
CA PHE A 72 1.71 7.34 -30.41
C PHE A 72 1.49 6.45 -31.63
N GLU A 73 2.21 6.68 -32.75
CA GLU A 73 1.97 6.02 -34.04
C GLU A 73 1.97 4.48 -34.00
N GLU A 74 2.75 3.88 -33.11
CA GLU A 74 2.84 2.42 -32.94
C GLU A 74 1.92 1.86 -31.84
N LEU A 75 1.09 2.71 -31.22
CA LEU A 75 0.25 2.38 -30.07
C LEU A 75 -1.24 2.29 -30.43
N GLU A 76 -2.01 1.60 -29.60
CA GLU A 76 -3.40 1.23 -29.83
C GLU A 76 -4.29 2.46 -30.11
N ILE A 77 -4.12 3.55 -29.36
CA ILE A 77 -4.91 4.78 -29.50
C ILE A 77 -4.83 5.37 -30.91
N TRP A 78 -3.73 5.15 -31.62
CA TRP A 78 -3.49 5.75 -32.93
C TRP A 78 -4.27 5.06 -34.06
N ASN A 79 -4.83 3.88 -33.81
CA ASN A 79 -5.65 3.17 -34.78
C ASN A 79 -6.98 3.91 -35.10
N ASP A 80 -7.44 4.79 -34.22
CA ASP A 80 -8.74 5.45 -34.33
C ASP A 80 -8.58 6.96 -34.67
N GLU A 81 -9.11 7.34 -35.85
CA GLU A 81 -8.98 8.70 -36.41
C GLU A 81 -9.53 9.78 -35.49
N LYS A 82 -10.60 9.47 -34.75
CA LYS A 82 -11.21 10.41 -33.81
C LYS A 82 -10.20 10.91 -32.79
N TYR A 83 -9.36 10.02 -32.24
CA TYR A 83 -8.39 10.38 -31.21
C TYR A 83 -7.12 10.97 -31.79
N ARG A 84 -6.71 10.57 -33.01
CA ARG A 84 -5.61 11.27 -33.72
C ARG A 84 -5.88 12.76 -33.85
N ASN A 85 -7.13 13.15 -34.15
CA ASN A 85 -7.54 14.55 -34.26
C ASN A 85 -7.58 15.30 -32.91
N LEU A 86 -7.47 14.60 -31.77
CA LEU A 86 -7.41 15.21 -30.44
C LEU A 86 -5.97 15.46 -29.98
N GLN A 87 -4.98 14.79 -30.58
CA GLN A 87 -3.58 14.85 -30.14
C GLN A 87 -3.05 16.28 -30.21
N GLY A 88 -2.50 16.76 -29.10
CA GLY A 88 -1.89 18.08 -28.99
C GLY A 88 -2.85 19.25 -29.20
N THR A 89 -4.14 19.08 -28.89
CA THR A 89 -5.16 20.10 -29.19
C THR A 89 -5.73 20.84 -27.99
N TYR A 90 -5.30 20.58 -26.76
CA TYR A 90 -5.82 21.21 -25.54
C TYR A 90 -4.71 21.87 -24.71
N PRO A 91 -4.96 23.03 -24.06
CA PRO A 91 -4.10 23.48 -22.98
C PRO A 91 -4.23 22.52 -21.79
N VAL A 92 -3.10 22.08 -21.26
CA VAL A 92 -3.03 21.16 -20.11
C VAL A 92 -2.27 21.81 -18.97
N ILE A 93 -2.85 21.81 -17.77
CA ILE A 93 -2.15 22.14 -16.52
C ILE A 93 -1.86 20.81 -15.83
N SER A 94 -0.58 20.47 -15.68
CA SER A 94 -0.12 19.23 -15.04
C SER A 94 0.66 19.56 -13.79
N LEU A 95 0.25 19.01 -12.64
CA LEU A 95 0.93 19.18 -11.36
C LEU A 95 0.96 17.88 -10.56
N SER A 96 1.99 17.72 -9.73
CA SER A 96 2.15 16.56 -8.85
C SER A 96 2.40 16.99 -7.42
N PHE A 97 1.68 16.37 -6.49
CA PHE A 97 1.84 16.55 -5.05
C PHE A 97 2.77 15.50 -4.41
N ALA A 98 3.38 14.62 -5.22
CA ALA A 98 4.26 13.54 -4.78
C ALA A 98 5.46 14.01 -3.93
N ASN A 99 5.91 15.25 -4.12
CA ASN A 99 7.06 15.85 -3.46
C ASN A 99 6.71 16.78 -2.29
N ILE A 100 5.46 16.77 -1.83
CA ILE A 100 5.02 17.58 -0.69
C ILE A 100 4.98 16.68 0.55
N LYS A 101 6.03 16.77 1.36
CA LYS A 101 6.29 15.94 2.55
C LYS A 101 6.81 16.74 3.73
N GLU A 102 6.42 17.99 3.80
CA GLU A 102 6.88 18.95 4.76
C GLU A 102 6.25 18.67 6.15
N PRO A 103 6.99 18.85 7.25
CA PRO A 103 6.52 18.45 8.58
C PRO A 103 5.55 19.44 9.25
N THR A 104 5.26 20.57 8.61
CA THR A 104 4.32 21.57 9.14
C THR A 104 3.41 22.12 8.05
N TYR A 105 2.28 22.67 8.46
CA TYR A 105 1.31 23.29 7.56
C TYR A 105 1.91 24.46 6.76
N GLU A 106 2.68 25.36 7.39
CA GLU A 106 3.24 26.54 6.71
C GLU A 106 4.24 26.16 5.62
N LEU A 107 5.06 25.14 5.89
CA LEU A 107 6.02 24.63 4.91
C LEU A 107 5.31 23.91 3.76
N THR A 108 4.28 23.12 4.07
CA THR A 108 3.42 22.44 3.09
C THR A 108 2.71 23.45 2.18
N GLN A 109 2.07 24.47 2.77
CA GLN A 109 1.41 25.53 2.03
C GLN A 109 2.40 26.26 1.12
N LYS A 110 3.57 26.63 1.64
CA LYS A 110 4.63 27.26 0.85
C LYS A 110 5.06 26.40 -0.33
N LYS A 111 5.24 25.09 -0.12
CA LYS A 111 5.61 24.15 -1.18
C LYS A 111 4.54 24.07 -2.28
N ILE A 112 3.26 24.04 -1.90
CA ILE A 112 2.14 24.09 -2.86
C ILE A 112 2.19 25.40 -3.66
N CYS A 113 2.38 26.54 -3.01
CA CYS A 113 2.52 27.83 -3.69
C CYS A 113 3.71 27.83 -4.66
N ASP A 114 4.86 27.28 -4.27
CA ASP A 114 6.05 27.22 -5.12
C ASP A 114 5.80 26.35 -6.37
N LEU A 115 5.12 25.20 -6.22
CA LEU A 115 4.73 24.33 -7.35
C LEU A 115 3.75 25.03 -8.30
N ILE A 116 2.78 25.76 -7.75
CA ILE A 116 1.84 26.55 -8.54
C ILE A 116 2.59 27.69 -9.26
N ALA A 117 3.51 28.38 -8.60
CA ALA A 117 4.31 29.44 -9.22
C ALA A 117 5.14 28.91 -10.41
N GLN A 118 5.65 27.67 -10.34
CA GLN A 118 6.31 27.01 -11.48
C GLN A 118 5.40 26.86 -12.70
N LEU A 119 4.09 26.64 -12.51
CA LEU A 119 3.13 26.63 -13.62
C LEU A 119 2.99 28.02 -14.25
N TYR A 120 3.02 29.08 -13.44
CA TYR A 120 3.04 30.45 -13.96
C TYR A 120 4.35 30.73 -14.71
N PHE A 121 5.50 30.28 -14.23
CA PHE A 121 6.74 30.41 -15.02
C PHE A 121 6.66 29.64 -16.35
N LYS A 122 6.07 28.43 -16.36
CA LYS A 122 5.89 27.61 -17.57
C LYS A 122 5.07 28.34 -18.64
N PHE A 123 4.06 29.10 -18.25
CA PHE A 123 3.16 29.80 -19.18
C PHE A 123 3.42 31.31 -19.30
N ASP A 124 4.55 31.85 -18.83
CA ASP A 124 4.79 33.30 -18.74
C ASP A 124 4.69 34.02 -20.10
N PHE A 125 4.99 33.31 -21.19
CA PHE A 125 4.88 33.81 -22.58
C PHE A 125 3.48 34.35 -22.92
N ILE A 126 2.42 33.93 -22.23
CA ILE A 126 1.07 34.46 -22.47
C ILE A 126 0.94 35.93 -22.04
N THR A 127 1.80 36.39 -21.13
CA THR A 127 1.78 37.78 -20.63
C THR A 127 2.38 38.78 -21.63
N GLU A 128 3.17 38.29 -22.59
CA GLU A 128 3.71 39.07 -23.70
C GLU A 128 2.72 39.17 -24.88
N SER A 129 1.62 38.41 -24.82
CA SER A 129 0.57 38.42 -25.82
C SER A 129 -0.46 39.53 -25.60
N ASN A 130 -1.29 39.77 -26.61
CA ASN A 130 -2.45 40.68 -26.49
C ASN A 130 -3.71 39.96 -25.95
N ALA A 131 -3.61 38.72 -25.47
CA ALA A 131 -4.76 37.95 -24.99
C ALA A 131 -5.25 38.40 -23.61
N LEU A 132 -4.37 38.96 -22.79
CA LEU A 132 -4.66 39.39 -21.42
C LEU A 132 -4.68 40.92 -21.33
N ILE A 133 -5.60 41.49 -20.55
CA ILE A 133 -5.56 42.92 -20.24
C ILE A 133 -4.48 43.23 -19.20
N LYS A 134 -4.09 44.50 -19.08
CA LYS A 134 -3.01 44.96 -18.19
C LYS A 134 -3.22 44.52 -16.74
N GLU A 135 -4.45 44.58 -16.24
CA GLU A 135 -4.81 44.19 -14.88
C GLU A 135 -4.64 42.68 -14.65
N GLU A 136 -4.90 41.86 -15.67
CA GLU A 136 -4.71 40.41 -15.63
C GLU A 136 -3.25 40.04 -15.66
N VAL A 137 -2.44 40.72 -16.48
CA VAL A 137 -0.98 40.58 -16.47
C VAL A 137 -0.41 40.96 -15.09
N ASN A 138 -0.95 42.01 -14.45
CA ASN A 138 -0.52 42.38 -13.10
C ASN A 138 -0.89 41.31 -12.06
N LEU A 139 -2.10 40.73 -12.14
CA LEU A 139 -2.51 39.63 -11.26
C LEU A 139 -1.65 38.38 -11.49
N TYR A 140 -1.38 38.04 -12.75
CA TYR A 140 -0.48 36.94 -13.13
C TYR A 140 0.89 37.11 -12.48
N LYS A 141 1.49 38.28 -12.65
CA LYS A 141 2.80 38.61 -12.07
C LYS A 141 2.77 38.67 -10.54
N LYS A 142 1.64 39.07 -9.93
CA LYS A 142 1.46 38.97 -8.47
C LYS A 142 1.60 37.51 -8.03
N ILE A 143 0.74 36.63 -8.57
CA ILE A 143 0.68 35.21 -8.19
C ILE A 143 2.03 34.51 -8.42
N MET A 144 2.67 34.78 -9.56
CA MET A 144 3.97 34.21 -9.91
C MET A 144 5.08 34.57 -8.89
N ASN A 145 5.05 35.78 -8.33
CA ASN A 145 6.10 36.26 -7.42
C ASN A 145 5.75 36.08 -5.94
N HIS A 146 4.47 36.17 -5.59
CA HIS A 146 3.98 36.12 -4.22
C HIS A 146 2.51 35.69 -4.18
N MET A 147 2.25 34.54 -3.55
CA MET A 147 0.90 34.06 -3.23
C MET A 147 0.65 34.15 -1.73
N ASP A 148 -0.40 34.88 -1.34
CA ASP A 148 -1.02 34.70 -0.04
C ASP A 148 -1.97 33.48 -0.03
N TYR A 149 -2.59 33.20 1.12
CA TYR A 149 -3.52 32.07 1.25
C TYR A 149 -4.66 32.12 0.23
N VAL A 150 -5.27 33.29 0.03
CA VAL A 150 -6.44 33.43 -0.85
C VAL A 150 -5.99 33.32 -2.31
N ASP A 151 -4.91 33.99 -2.68
CA ASP A 151 -4.31 33.88 -4.01
C ASP A 151 -4.02 32.42 -4.36
N ALA A 152 -3.41 31.67 -3.43
CA ALA A 152 -3.08 30.27 -3.64
C ALA A 152 -4.33 29.43 -3.92
N THR A 153 -5.42 29.61 -3.17
CA THR A 153 -6.67 28.85 -3.37
C THR A 153 -7.36 29.13 -4.71
N LEU A 154 -7.12 30.29 -5.33
CA LEU A 154 -7.73 30.69 -6.61
C LEU A 154 -6.78 30.58 -7.80
N SER A 155 -5.49 30.37 -7.56
CA SER A 155 -4.41 30.41 -8.54
C SER A 155 -4.65 29.51 -9.77
N LEU A 156 -4.98 28.23 -9.59
CA LEU A 156 -5.22 27.32 -10.72
C LEU A 156 -6.47 27.69 -11.53
N ASN A 157 -7.49 28.27 -10.89
CA ASN A 157 -8.67 28.81 -11.57
C ASN A 157 -8.28 30.03 -12.42
N TYR A 158 -7.49 30.96 -11.86
CA TYR A 158 -6.96 32.10 -12.61
C TYR A 158 -6.10 31.68 -13.80
N LEU A 159 -5.15 30.77 -13.58
CA LEU A 159 -4.30 30.24 -14.64
C LEU A 159 -5.14 29.59 -15.75
N SER A 160 -6.16 28.80 -15.38
CA SER A 160 -7.09 28.20 -16.35
C SER A 160 -7.80 29.27 -17.18
N GLY A 161 -8.27 30.36 -16.55
CA GLY A 161 -8.89 31.48 -17.23
C GLY A 161 -7.95 32.22 -18.19
N PHE A 162 -6.69 32.40 -17.79
CA PHE A 162 -5.67 33.02 -18.65
C PHE A 162 -5.33 32.15 -19.87
N LEU A 163 -5.16 30.84 -19.67
CA LEU A 163 -4.94 29.90 -20.77
C LEU A 163 -6.15 29.82 -21.71
N TYR A 164 -7.37 29.83 -21.17
CA TYR A 164 -8.59 29.88 -21.98
C TYR A 164 -8.65 31.12 -22.87
N LYS A 165 -8.28 32.30 -22.34
CA LYS A 165 -8.22 33.54 -23.12
C LYS A 165 -7.15 33.50 -24.20
N TYR A 166 -5.98 32.93 -23.90
CA TYR A 166 -4.88 32.84 -24.85
C TYR A 166 -5.15 31.84 -25.98
N TYR A 167 -5.58 30.62 -25.64
CA TYR A 167 -5.76 29.53 -26.60
C TYR A 167 -7.16 29.45 -27.21
N GLY A 168 -8.17 30.12 -26.62
CA GLY A 168 -9.57 29.99 -27.02
C GLY A 168 -10.18 28.60 -26.73
N LYS A 169 -9.51 27.78 -25.92
CA LYS A 169 -9.93 26.44 -25.54
C LYS A 169 -9.89 26.23 -24.04
N LYS A 170 -10.86 25.48 -23.52
CA LYS A 170 -10.91 25.07 -22.13
C LYS A 170 -9.74 24.14 -21.79
N VAL A 171 -9.40 24.08 -20.51
CA VAL A 171 -8.17 23.50 -19.98
C VAL A 171 -8.42 22.12 -19.40
N ILE A 172 -7.52 21.18 -19.66
CA ILE A 172 -7.47 19.91 -18.96
C ILE A 172 -6.54 20.05 -17.75
N ILE A 173 -6.97 19.61 -16.57
CA ILE A 173 -6.15 19.67 -15.35
C ILE A 173 -5.80 18.26 -14.86
N LEU A 174 -4.51 17.99 -14.72
CA LEU A 174 -3.95 16.73 -14.27
C LEU A 174 -3.28 16.96 -12.91
N LEU A 175 -3.76 16.27 -11.87
CA LEU A 175 -3.21 16.32 -10.52
C LEU A 175 -2.78 14.93 -10.06
N ASP A 176 -1.48 14.67 -10.05
CA ASP A 176 -0.90 13.40 -9.61
C ASP A 176 -0.60 13.39 -8.10
N GLU A 177 -0.80 12.24 -7.46
CA GLU A 177 -0.56 12.00 -6.03
C GLU A 177 -1.16 13.05 -5.07
N TYR A 178 -2.43 13.42 -5.30
CA TYR A 178 -3.12 14.48 -4.55
C TYR A 178 -3.14 14.26 -3.03
N ASP A 179 -3.11 12.99 -2.59
CA ASP A 179 -3.27 12.57 -1.20
C ASP A 179 -1.95 12.44 -0.44
N THR A 180 -0.79 12.58 -1.09
CA THR A 180 0.53 12.56 -0.44
C THR A 180 0.65 13.57 0.71
N PRO A 181 0.39 14.89 0.50
CA PRO A 181 0.47 15.85 1.60
C PRO A 181 -0.56 15.59 2.71
N MET A 182 -1.69 14.96 2.39
CA MET A 182 -2.70 14.59 3.41
C MET A 182 -2.19 13.48 4.33
N GLN A 183 -1.48 12.49 3.78
CA GLN A 183 -0.87 11.42 4.56
C GLN A 183 0.18 11.98 5.55
N GLU A 184 1.01 12.91 5.09
CA GLU A 184 2.05 13.54 5.92
C GLU A 184 1.42 14.43 7.00
N ALA A 185 0.39 15.21 6.65
CA ALA A 185 -0.38 16.00 7.63
C ALA A 185 -1.03 15.19 8.73
N PHE A 186 -1.50 13.97 8.41
CA PHE A 186 -2.02 13.05 9.41
C PHE A 186 -0.93 12.51 10.33
N VAL A 187 0.25 12.17 9.78
CA VAL A 187 1.39 11.65 10.55
C VAL A 187 1.96 12.72 11.48
N ASP A 188 2.10 13.95 10.99
CA ASP A 188 2.77 15.06 11.67
C ASP A 188 1.81 15.99 12.45
N GLY A 189 0.50 15.79 12.32
CA GLY A 189 -0.51 16.40 13.20
C GLY A 189 -1.00 17.79 12.79
N TYR A 190 -1.03 18.11 11.50
CA TYR A 190 -1.54 19.39 10.94
C TYR A 190 -2.68 19.19 9.92
N TRP A 191 -3.47 18.14 10.14
CA TRP A 191 -4.53 17.67 9.23
C TRP A 191 -5.62 18.72 8.97
N ASP A 192 -6.17 19.35 10.02
CA ASP A 192 -7.35 20.22 9.92
C ASP A 192 -7.08 21.49 9.10
N GLU A 193 -5.90 22.08 9.27
CA GLU A 193 -5.43 23.24 8.53
C GLU A 193 -5.28 22.92 7.05
N LEU A 194 -4.63 21.80 6.74
CA LEU A 194 -4.37 21.39 5.37
C LEU A 194 -5.64 20.99 4.62
N VAL A 195 -6.56 20.27 5.28
CA VAL A 195 -7.87 19.92 4.70
C VAL A 195 -8.63 21.18 4.32
N THR A 196 -8.63 22.20 5.17
CA THR A 196 -9.33 23.47 4.91
C THR A 196 -8.76 24.17 3.68
N PHE A 197 -7.44 24.29 3.59
CA PHE A 197 -6.76 24.88 2.43
C PHE A 197 -7.04 24.10 1.14
N THR A 198 -6.89 22.78 1.18
CA THR A 198 -7.03 21.89 0.03
C THR A 198 -8.47 21.87 -0.48
N ARG A 199 -9.46 21.87 0.41
CA ARG A 199 -10.87 21.98 0.05
C ARG A 199 -11.13 23.27 -0.74
N SER A 200 -10.62 24.41 -0.28
CA SER A 200 -10.78 25.68 -1.00
C SER A 200 -10.10 25.66 -2.37
N LEU A 201 -8.85 25.19 -2.43
CA LEU A 201 -8.09 25.07 -3.68
C LEU A 201 -8.80 24.16 -4.69
N PHE A 202 -9.20 22.95 -4.28
CA PHE A 202 -9.82 21.99 -5.18
C PHE A 202 -11.23 22.41 -5.58
N ASN A 203 -12.02 23.01 -4.69
CA ASN A 203 -13.33 23.57 -5.05
C ASN A 203 -13.21 24.63 -6.15
N SER A 204 -12.25 25.55 -6.01
CA SER A 204 -11.97 26.57 -7.02
C SER A 204 -11.49 25.95 -8.35
N THR A 205 -10.65 24.93 -8.28
CA THR A 205 -9.99 24.32 -9.44
C THR A 205 -10.90 23.40 -10.24
N PHE A 206 -11.64 22.52 -9.56
CA PHE A 206 -12.31 21.36 -10.16
C PHE A 206 -13.84 21.46 -10.22
N LYS A 207 -14.45 22.41 -9.50
CA LYS A 207 -15.92 22.55 -9.46
C LYS A 207 -16.41 23.90 -9.95
N THR A 208 -15.81 24.99 -9.47
CA THR A 208 -16.25 26.36 -9.79
C THR A 208 -15.41 27.02 -10.90
N ASN A 209 -14.64 26.22 -11.64
CA ASN A 209 -13.79 26.68 -12.74
C ASN A 209 -14.52 26.63 -14.09
N PRO A 210 -14.95 27.77 -14.65
CA PRO A 210 -15.66 27.79 -15.94
C PRO A 210 -14.75 27.47 -17.13
N ALA A 211 -13.43 27.61 -16.96
CA ALA A 211 -12.42 27.34 -17.98
C ALA A 211 -11.98 25.86 -18.00
N LEU A 212 -12.45 25.03 -17.06
CA LEU A 212 -12.17 23.60 -17.03
C LEU A 212 -12.93 22.86 -18.15
N GLU A 213 -12.19 22.08 -18.93
CA GLU A 213 -12.73 21.08 -19.85
C GLU A 213 -12.97 19.78 -19.09
N ARG A 214 -11.88 19.18 -18.57
CA ARG A 214 -11.90 17.95 -17.77
C ARG A 214 -10.73 17.89 -16.79
N GLY A 215 -10.84 17.04 -15.77
CA GLY A 215 -9.75 16.81 -14.81
C GLY A 215 -9.51 15.34 -14.49
N ILE A 216 -8.25 15.00 -14.21
CA ILE A 216 -7.86 13.72 -13.61
C ILE A 216 -7.10 13.99 -12.33
N MET A 217 -7.51 13.34 -11.25
CA MET A 217 -6.77 13.28 -10.00
C MET A 217 -6.33 11.84 -9.78
N THR A 218 -5.09 11.63 -9.33
CA THR A 218 -4.63 10.31 -8.92
C THR A 218 -4.16 10.30 -7.47
N GLY A 219 -4.38 9.18 -6.78
CA GLY A 219 -3.92 8.96 -5.41
C GLY A 219 -3.93 7.49 -5.05
N ILE A 220 -3.71 7.20 -3.76
CA ILE A 220 -3.83 5.84 -3.21
C ILE A 220 -5.19 5.67 -2.54
N THR A 221 -5.61 6.69 -1.82
CA THR A 221 -6.80 6.70 -0.98
C THR A 221 -7.79 7.72 -1.48
N ARG A 222 -9.08 7.48 -1.25
CA ARG A 222 -10.08 8.53 -1.35
C ARG A 222 -10.28 9.11 0.04
N VAL A 223 -9.66 10.25 0.29
CA VAL A 223 -9.90 11.05 1.50
C VAL A 223 -11.43 11.33 1.63
N SER A 224 -11.98 11.28 2.85
CA SER A 224 -13.44 11.31 3.08
C SER A 224 -14.18 12.53 2.52
N LYS A 225 -15.46 12.33 2.17
CA LYS A 225 -16.42 13.39 1.82
C LYS A 225 -16.66 14.41 2.93
N GLU A 226 -16.45 14.09 4.20
CA GLU A 226 -16.65 15.07 5.29
C GLU A 226 -15.48 16.04 5.44
N SER A 227 -14.39 15.84 4.69
CA SER A 227 -13.16 16.65 4.74
C SER A 227 -13.00 17.50 3.47
N ILE A 228 -12.22 17.04 2.49
CA ILE A 228 -11.85 17.80 1.28
C ILE A 228 -12.97 17.76 0.23
N PHE A 229 -13.70 16.64 0.14
CA PHE A 229 -14.67 16.42 -0.93
C PHE A 229 -16.11 16.79 -0.58
N SER A 230 -16.36 17.40 0.59
CA SER A 230 -17.71 17.86 0.98
C SER A 230 -18.28 18.80 -0.07
N ASP A 231 -17.39 19.62 -0.61
CA ASP A 231 -17.72 20.65 -1.57
C ASP A 231 -17.43 20.21 -3.02
N LEU A 232 -16.98 18.97 -3.26
CA LEU A 232 -16.63 18.40 -4.57
C LEU A 232 -17.53 17.19 -4.91
N ASN A 233 -18.82 17.46 -5.08
CA ASN A 233 -19.82 16.46 -5.42
C ASN A 233 -19.90 16.11 -6.93
N ASN A 234 -18.99 16.62 -7.76
CA ASN A 234 -18.95 16.39 -9.21
C ASN A 234 -17.89 15.35 -9.65
N LEU A 235 -17.26 14.66 -8.71
CA LEU A 235 -16.21 13.68 -9.00
C LEU A 235 -16.78 12.30 -9.34
N LYS A 236 -16.35 11.75 -10.48
CA LYS A 236 -16.39 10.30 -10.72
C LYS A 236 -15.22 9.67 -9.97
N VAL A 237 -15.52 8.81 -9.00
CA VAL A 237 -14.49 8.14 -8.20
C VAL A 237 -14.33 6.71 -8.72
N VAL A 238 -13.09 6.35 -9.03
CA VAL A 238 -12.69 5.00 -9.44
C VAL A 238 -11.69 4.47 -8.43
N THR A 239 -12.10 3.45 -7.67
CA THR A 239 -11.35 2.86 -6.55
C THR A 239 -10.90 1.43 -6.86
N THR A 240 -10.24 0.77 -5.90
CA THR A 240 -9.70 -0.59 -6.09
C THR A 240 -10.81 -1.61 -6.36
N THR A 241 -12.02 -1.39 -5.83
CA THR A 241 -13.17 -2.26 -6.09
C THR A 241 -13.98 -1.90 -7.35
N SER A 242 -13.57 -0.87 -8.11
CA SER A 242 -14.24 -0.45 -9.35
C SER A 242 -13.70 -1.19 -10.57
N ASP A 243 -14.58 -1.51 -11.53
CA ASP A 243 -14.21 -2.14 -12.81
C ASP A 243 -13.62 -1.15 -13.81
N GLU A 244 -13.98 0.13 -13.70
CA GLU A 244 -13.47 1.17 -14.59
C GLU A 244 -11.94 1.27 -14.50
N TYR A 245 -11.28 1.32 -15.66
CA TYR A 245 -9.83 1.37 -15.78
C TYR A 245 -9.07 0.25 -15.03
N ALA A 246 -9.72 -0.89 -14.74
CA ALA A 246 -9.12 -1.98 -13.95
C ALA A 246 -7.84 -2.54 -14.57
N THR A 247 -7.78 -2.64 -15.91
CA THR A 247 -6.60 -3.15 -16.65
C THR A 247 -5.60 -2.04 -17.03
N THR A 248 -5.95 -0.77 -16.84
CA THR A 248 -5.09 0.37 -17.14
C THR A 248 -3.91 0.46 -16.17
N PHE A 249 -4.17 0.25 -14.89
CA PHE A 249 -3.17 0.38 -13.83
C PHE A 249 -2.74 -1.00 -13.36
N GLY A 250 -1.49 -1.35 -13.61
CA GLY A 250 -1.00 -2.70 -13.42
C GLY A 250 -0.78 -3.43 -14.74
N PHE A 251 -0.13 -4.59 -14.65
CA PHE A 251 -0.01 -5.50 -15.79
C PHE A 251 -0.96 -6.67 -15.61
N THR A 252 -1.68 -7.03 -16.66
CA THR A 252 -2.49 -8.24 -16.70
C THR A 252 -1.59 -9.46 -16.89
N GLU A 253 -2.07 -10.65 -16.52
CA GLU A 253 -1.32 -11.88 -16.74
C GLU A 253 -0.83 -12.06 -18.20
N PRO A 254 -1.67 -11.85 -19.23
CA PRO A 254 -1.20 -11.92 -20.62
C PRO A 254 -0.02 -10.98 -20.90
N GLU A 255 -0.07 -9.73 -20.41
CA GLU A 255 1.00 -8.74 -20.60
C GLU A 255 2.29 -9.16 -19.90
N VAL A 256 2.21 -9.69 -18.67
CA VAL A 256 3.37 -10.21 -17.95
C VAL A 256 3.97 -11.42 -18.67
N PHE A 257 3.14 -12.33 -19.16
CA PHE A 257 3.61 -13.53 -19.84
C PHE A 257 4.22 -13.21 -21.20
N GLU A 258 3.69 -12.22 -21.91
CA GLU A 258 4.31 -11.68 -23.12
C GLU A 258 5.66 -11.03 -22.81
N ALA A 259 5.75 -10.21 -21.75
CA ALA A 259 6.99 -9.58 -21.33
C ALA A 259 8.08 -10.61 -20.99
N LEU A 260 7.72 -11.65 -20.23
CA LEU A 260 8.61 -12.77 -19.93
C LEU A 260 9.08 -13.48 -21.20
N GLY A 261 8.18 -13.75 -22.15
CA GLY A 261 8.52 -14.38 -23.42
C GLY A 261 9.49 -13.53 -24.26
N LYS A 262 9.26 -12.22 -24.33
CA LYS A 262 10.18 -11.28 -25.01
C LYS A 262 11.58 -11.25 -24.38
N CYS A 263 11.69 -11.51 -23.08
CA CYS A 263 12.96 -11.62 -22.36
C CYS A 263 13.54 -13.05 -22.33
N GLY A 264 12.89 -14.04 -22.94
CA GLY A 264 13.35 -15.44 -22.93
C GLY A 264 13.15 -16.16 -21.58
N LEU A 265 12.22 -15.70 -20.76
CA LEU A 265 11.95 -16.17 -19.39
C LEU A 265 10.64 -16.98 -19.30
N ASP A 266 10.26 -17.70 -20.37
CA ASP A 266 9.02 -18.49 -20.40
C ASP A 266 8.94 -19.56 -19.30
N SER A 267 10.08 -20.12 -18.87
CA SER A 267 10.15 -21.09 -17.78
C SER A 267 9.76 -20.51 -16.42
N GLU A 268 9.86 -19.19 -16.25
CA GLU A 268 9.71 -18.52 -14.97
C GLU A 268 8.26 -18.11 -14.66
N LYS A 269 7.34 -18.29 -15.61
CA LYS A 269 5.92 -17.86 -15.47
C LYS A 269 5.27 -18.35 -14.18
N SER A 270 5.49 -19.60 -13.80
CA SER A 270 4.90 -20.18 -12.59
C SER A 270 5.44 -19.56 -11.30
N GLU A 271 6.75 -19.32 -11.21
CA GLU A 271 7.35 -18.70 -10.02
C GLU A 271 7.09 -17.19 -9.98
N VAL A 272 7.07 -16.50 -11.12
CA VAL A 272 6.62 -15.09 -11.22
C VAL A 272 5.18 -14.94 -10.75
N LYS A 273 4.28 -15.84 -11.17
CA LYS A 273 2.90 -15.89 -10.67
C LYS A 273 2.90 -16.08 -9.15
N ARG A 274 3.61 -17.08 -8.63
CA ARG A 274 3.69 -17.32 -7.19
C ARG A 274 4.18 -16.11 -6.37
N TRP A 275 5.13 -15.34 -6.90
CA TRP A 275 5.72 -14.20 -6.20
C TRP A 275 4.89 -12.93 -6.29
N TYR A 276 4.48 -12.56 -7.51
CA TYR A 276 4.03 -11.21 -7.84
C TYR A 276 2.55 -11.14 -8.21
N ASP A 277 1.90 -12.26 -8.47
CA ASP A 277 0.46 -12.32 -8.76
C ASP A 277 -0.38 -12.13 -7.50
N GLY A 278 -1.47 -11.39 -7.66
CA GLY A 278 -2.59 -11.49 -6.75
C GLY A 278 -3.38 -10.21 -6.56
N PHE A 279 -3.14 -9.14 -7.29
CA PHE A 279 -4.00 -7.97 -7.20
C PHE A 279 -5.33 -8.24 -7.92
N ILE A 280 -6.41 -7.72 -7.35
CA ILE A 280 -7.77 -7.81 -7.90
C ILE A 280 -8.31 -6.39 -7.95
N PHE A 281 -8.74 -5.93 -9.13
CA PHE A 281 -9.39 -4.65 -9.33
C PHE A 281 -10.77 -4.86 -9.92
N GLY A 282 -11.81 -4.47 -9.19
CA GLY A 282 -13.19 -4.85 -9.52
C GLY A 282 -13.31 -6.37 -9.66
N GLU A 283 -13.81 -6.83 -10.81
CA GLU A 283 -13.92 -8.25 -11.16
C GLU A 283 -12.64 -8.82 -11.82
N TYR A 284 -11.68 -7.96 -12.19
CA TYR A 284 -10.45 -8.38 -12.87
C TYR A 284 -9.44 -8.94 -11.87
N LYS A 285 -9.07 -10.20 -12.12
CA LYS A 285 -8.06 -10.94 -11.36
C LYS A 285 -6.73 -10.94 -12.10
N ASP A 286 -5.72 -11.44 -11.41
CA ASP A 286 -4.39 -11.70 -11.94
C ASP A 286 -3.72 -10.42 -12.50
N ILE A 287 -3.86 -9.33 -11.71
CA ILE A 287 -3.16 -8.08 -11.95
C ILE A 287 -1.85 -8.08 -11.16
N TYR A 288 -0.79 -7.61 -11.80
CA TYR A 288 0.57 -7.58 -11.28
C TYR A 288 1.03 -6.14 -11.08
N ASN A 289 1.85 -5.93 -10.05
CA ASN A 289 2.49 -4.66 -9.80
C ASN A 289 3.60 -4.39 -10.85
N PRO A 290 3.51 -3.32 -11.67
CA PRO A 290 4.46 -3.04 -12.75
C PRO A 290 5.89 -2.89 -12.26
N TRP A 291 6.11 -2.21 -11.13
CA TRP A 291 7.44 -2.03 -10.57
C TRP A 291 8.11 -3.36 -10.23
N SER A 292 7.38 -4.28 -9.62
CA SER A 292 7.91 -5.59 -9.25
C SER A 292 8.25 -6.44 -10.48
N ILE A 293 7.38 -6.42 -11.50
CA ILE A 293 7.64 -7.10 -12.77
C ILE A 293 8.84 -6.50 -13.51
N LEU A 294 8.92 -5.17 -13.64
CA LEU A 294 10.05 -4.53 -14.31
C LEU A 294 11.38 -4.84 -13.62
N ASN A 295 11.45 -4.76 -12.29
CA ASN A 295 12.66 -5.10 -11.55
C ASN A 295 13.02 -6.59 -11.67
N TYR A 296 12.03 -7.47 -11.72
CA TYR A 296 12.26 -8.89 -11.98
C TYR A 296 12.81 -9.12 -13.40
N LEU A 297 12.23 -8.49 -14.43
CA LEU A 297 12.71 -8.63 -15.80
C LEU A 297 14.15 -8.13 -15.98
N ASP A 298 14.54 -7.07 -15.26
CA ASP A 298 15.90 -6.53 -15.27
C ASP A 298 16.90 -7.42 -14.50
N SER A 299 16.60 -7.74 -13.23
CA SER A 299 17.57 -8.41 -12.35
C SER A 299 17.47 -9.94 -12.31
N GLN A 300 16.34 -10.50 -12.73
CA GLN A 300 16.04 -11.95 -12.69
C GLN A 300 16.21 -12.57 -11.29
N GLN A 301 15.95 -11.78 -10.24
CA GLN A 301 16.02 -12.22 -8.85
C GLN A 301 14.63 -12.23 -8.23
N TYR A 302 14.32 -13.23 -7.43
CA TYR A 302 13.10 -13.22 -6.64
C TYR A 302 13.33 -12.48 -5.33
N THR A 303 12.75 -11.30 -5.21
CA THR A 303 12.84 -10.49 -3.99
C THR A 303 11.66 -9.53 -3.86
N THR A 304 11.61 -8.85 -2.72
CA THR A 304 10.65 -7.79 -2.39
C THR A 304 11.10 -6.47 -3.00
N TYR A 305 10.50 -6.04 -4.10
CA TYR A 305 10.80 -4.80 -4.83
C TYR A 305 9.90 -3.63 -4.42
N TRP A 306 8.63 -3.90 -4.18
CA TRP A 306 7.59 -2.92 -3.83
C TRP A 306 7.64 -2.50 -2.36
N ALA A 307 8.18 -3.37 -1.52
CA ALA A 307 7.97 -3.40 -0.09
C ALA A 307 8.92 -2.53 0.78
N ASN A 308 9.85 -1.79 0.16
CA ASN A 308 10.83 -0.94 0.87
C ASN A 308 10.50 0.58 0.81
N THR A 309 9.22 0.98 0.74
CA THR A 309 8.85 2.40 0.57
C THR A 309 8.35 3.09 1.85
N SER A 310 8.44 4.43 1.88
CA SER A 310 8.23 5.27 3.07
C SER A 310 6.84 5.20 3.73
N ALA A 311 5.78 4.70 3.08
CA ALA A 311 4.46 4.51 3.73
C ALA A 311 4.33 3.26 4.59
N ASN A 312 5.40 2.46 4.67
CA ASN A 312 5.46 1.43 5.69
C ASN A 312 5.32 2.04 7.10
N SER A 313 5.62 3.33 7.30
CA SER A 313 5.46 4.00 8.60
C SER A 313 4.01 4.03 9.09
N LEU A 314 3.04 4.45 8.25
CA LEU A 314 1.63 4.51 8.64
C LEU A 314 1.06 3.12 8.91
N VAL A 315 1.32 2.17 8.01
CA VAL A 315 0.85 0.79 8.21
C VAL A 315 1.51 0.14 9.41
N ALA A 316 2.82 0.33 9.59
CA ALA A 316 3.52 -0.18 10.75
C ALA A 316 2.94 0.40 12.04
N LYS A 317 2.67 1.71 12.05
CA LYS A 317 2.03 2.39 13.19
C LYS A 317 0.66 1.77 13.49
N LEU A 318 -0.20 1.57 12.49
CA LEU A 318 -1.55 1.04 12.66
C LEU A 318 -1.58 -0.43 13.11
N VAL A 319 -0.71 -1.27 12.56
CA VAL A 319 -0.62 -2.69 12.99
C VAL A 319 -0.02 -2.78 14.39
N ARG A 320 0.95 -1.91 14.72
CA ARG A 320 1.57 -1.83 16.05
C ARG A 320 0.56 -1.32 17.09
N GLU A 321 -0.01 -0.14 16.89
CA GLU A 321 -0.92 0.50 17.85
C GLU A 321 -2.35 -0.06 17.78
N GLY A 322 -2.61 -1.01 16.87
CA GLY A 322 -3.90 -1.65 16.69
C GLY A 322 -4.36 -2.46 17.91
N ASN A 323 -5.69 -2.51 18.09
CA ASN A 323 -6.32 -3.25 19.19
C ASN A 323 -6.19 -4.78 19.02
N ARG A 324 -6.61 -5.53 20.06
CA ARG A 324 -6.63 -7.01 20.09
C ARG A 324 -7.25 -7.66 18.86
N ASN A 325 -8.31 -7.09 18.27
CA ASN A 325 -8.99 -7.68 17.12
C ASN A 325 -8.18 -7.49 15.83
N ILE A 326 -7.65 -6.28 15.60
CA ILE A 326 -6.75 -5.99 14.47
C ILE A 326 -5.58 -6.96 14.49
N LYS A 327 -4.90 -7.10 15.63
CA LYS A 327 -3.77 -8.02 15.81
C LYS A 327 -4.15 -9.48 15.50
N SER A 328 -5.26 -9.98 16.05
CA SER A 328 -5.70 -11.36 15.79
C SER A 328 -6.08 -11.63 14.33
N LYS A 329 -6.64 -10.65 13.62
CA LYS A 329 -6.99 -10.80 12.20
C LYS A 329 -5.75 -10.67 11.31
N PHE A 330 -4.81 -9.81 11.69
CA PHE A 330 -3.54 -9.66 11.01
C PHE A 330 -2.71 -10.95 11.04
N GLU A 331 -2.68 -11.65 12.19
CA GLU A 331 -2.03 -12.96 12.31
C GLU A 331 -2.61 -14.00 11.33
N LYS A 332 -3.95 -14.07 11.21
CA LYS A 332 -4.62 -14.95 10.23
C LYS A 332 -4.13 -14.67 8.82
N LEU A 333 -4.04 -13.40 8.44
CA LEU A 333 -3.53 -12.99 7.13
C LEU A 333 -2.08 -13.48 6.91
N LEU A 334 -1.20 -13.36 7.91
CA LEU A 334 0.18 -13.85 7.83
C LEU A 334 0.25 -15.38 7.69
N CYS A 335 -0.66 -16.11 8.34
CA CYS A 335 -0.79 -17.56 8.20
C CYS A 335 -1.33 -17.98 6.82
N GLY A 336 -1.73 -17.02 5.97
CA GLY A 336 -2.32 -17.27 4.65
C GLY A 336 -3.83 -17.52 4.70
N GLU A 337 -4.48 -17.26 5.84
CA GLU A 337 -5.93 -17.27 5.96
C GLU A 337 -6.55 -15.96 5.46
N CYS A 338 -7.88 -15.94 5.39
CA CYS A 338 -8.66 -14.77 5.01
C CYS A 338 -9.39 -14.19 6.23
N ILE A 339 -9.74 -12.91 6.15
CA ILE A 339 -10.57 -12.24 7.14
C ILE A 339 -11.83 -11.68 6.50
N TRP A 340 -12.89 -11.51 7.30
CA TRP A 340 -14.09 -10.79 6.89
C TRP A 340 -14.14 -9.44 7.61
N SER A 341 -14.40 -8.39 6.84
CA SER A 341 -14.55 -7.03 7.36
C SER A 341 -15.46 -6.22 6.45
N GLU A 342 -16.17 -5.25 7.04
CA GLU A 342 -16.72 -4.13 6.29
C GLU A 342 -15.56 -3.29 5.77
N ILE A 343 -15.76 -2.66 4.61
CA ILE A 343 -14.79 -1.79 3.94
C ILE A 343 -15.49 -0.51 3.55
N ASP A 344 -14.86 0.62 3.87
CA ASP A 344 -15.20 1.91 3.31
C ASP A 344 -13.99 2.49 2.59
N GLU A 345 -14.04 2.51 1.27
CA GLU A 345 -12.98 3.10 0.46
C GLU A 345 -12.94 4.63 0.59
N GLN A 346 -13.92 5.27 1.25
CA GLN A 346 -13.81 6.63 1.78
C GLN A 346 -13.05 6.62 3.10
N ILE A 347 -11.75 6.87 3.03
CA ILE A 347 -10.90 6.83 4.20
C ILE A 347 -11.00 8.17 4.94
N VAL A 348 -11.53 8.13 6.16
CA VAL A 348 -11.47 9.24 7.12
C VAL A 348 -10.23 9.02 7.99
N TYR A 349 -9.16 9.77 7.72
CA TYR A 349 -7.85 9.55 8.35
C TYR A 349 -7.89 9.82 9.87
N ASP A 350 -8.62 10.84 10.30
CA ASP A 350 -8.88 11.18 11.71
C ASP A 350 -9.52 10.04 12.54
N GLN A 351 -10.19 9.10 11.87
CA GLN A 351 -10.81 7.93 12.50
C GLN A 351 -9.92 6.66 12.48
N LEU A 352 -8.72 6.70 11.91
CA LEU A 352 -7.86 5.50 11.79
C LEU A 352 -7.42 4.92 13.15
N ASN A 353 -7.35 5.75 14.20
CA ASN A 353 -6.92 5.30 15.53
C ASN A 353 -8.01 4.43 16.20
N GLY A 354 -7.83 3.11 16.14
CA GLY A 354 -8.69 2.14 16.82
C GLY A 354 -9.95 1.72 16.04
N ASN A 355 -10.24 2.34 14.90
CA ASN A 355 -11.28 1.89 13.97
C ASN A 355 -10.72 0.80 13.03
N GLU A 356 -11.11 -0.44 13.30
CA GLU A 356 -10.70 -1.60 12.54
C GLU A 356 -11.08 -1.52 11.04
N GLN A 357 -12.29 -1.04 10.72
CA GLN A 357 -12.77 -0.91 9.34
C GLN A 357 -11.87 0.04 8.55
N ALA A 358 -11.50 1.17 9.14
CA ALA A 358 -10.65 2.16 8.49
C ALA A 358 -9.24 1.59 8.22
N VAL A 359 -8.68 0.80 9.14
CA VAL A 359 -7.39 0.12 8.95
C VAL A 359 -7.43 -0.86 7.78
N TRP A 360 -8.44 -1.73 7.72
CA TRP A 360 -8.55 -2.70 6.62
C TRP A 360 -8.81 -2.03 5.27
N SER A 361 -9.59 -0.95 5.26
CA SER A 361 -9.87 -0.16 4.06
C SER A 361 -8.61 0.53 3.53
N LEU A 362 -7.78 1.09 4.42
CA LEU A 362 -6.48 1.65 4.06
C LEU A 362 -5.52 0.59 3.52
N LEU A 363 -5.45 -0.59 4.15
CA LEU A 363 -4.60 -1.69 3.70
C LEU A 363 -5.01 -2.21 2.32
N LEU A 364 -6.31 -2.27 2.04
CA LEU A 364 -6.85 -2.60 0.72
C LEU A 364 -6.49 -1.53 -0.32
N ALA A 365 -6.80 -0.25 -0.05
CA ALA A 365 -6.49 0.86 -0.96
C ALA A 365 -4.98 0.98 -1.26
N SER A 366 -4.15 0.64 -0.27
CA SER A 366 -2.69 0.62 -0.40
C SER A 366 -2.15 -0.59 -1.16
N GLY A 367 -2.97 -1.58 -1.49
CA GLY A 367 -2.59 -2.78 -2.25
C GLY A 367 -1.99 -3.92 -1.43
N TYR A 368 -2.08 -3.87 -0.10
CA TYR A 368 -1.62 -4.96 0.77
C TYR A 368 -2.62 -6.11 0.86
N LEU A 369 -3.90 -5.80 0.62
CA LEU A 369 -4.99 -6.77 0.63
C LEU A 369 -5.65 -6.84 -0.75
N LYS A 370 -6.31 -7.97 -1.00
CA LYS A 370 -7.20 -8.20 -2.13
C LYS A 370 -8.57 -8.67 -1.67
N VAL A 371 -9.60 -8.34 -2.44
CA VAL A 371 -10.98 -8.83 -2.22
C VAL A 371 -11.16 -10.14 -2.98
N LEU A 372 -11.35 -11.24 -2.26
CA LEU A 372 -11.63 -12.55 -2.86
C LEU A 372 -13.11 -12.74 -3.21
N SER A 373 -13.98 -12.26 -2.33
CA SER A 373 -15.43 -12.26 -2.48
C SER A 373 -16.05 -11.19 -1.58
N TYR A 374 -17.30 -10.82 -1.82
CA TYR A 374 -18.01 -9.84 -1.02
C TYR A 374 -19.51 -10.12 -1.02
N GLU A 375 -20.18 -9.68 0.03
CA GLU A 375 -21.64 -9.69 0.13
C GLU A 375 -22.24 -8.59 -0.76
N LYS A 376 -23.31 -8.88 -1.49
CA LYS A 376 -24.00 -7.86 -2.28
C LYS A 376 -25.08 -7.21 -1.42
N TYR A 377 -25.25 -5.89 -1.52
CA TYR A 377 -26.31 -5.15 -0.79
C TYR A 377 -27.71 -5.76 -0.94
N LYS A 378 -28.03 -6.31 -2.11
CA LYS A 378 -29.33 -6.96 -2.37
C LYS A 378 -29.53 -8.27 -1.59
N ASP A 379 -28.45 -8.87 -1.09
CA ASP A 379 -28.43 -10.19 -0.47
C ASP A 379 -28.23 -10.12 1.06
N ILE A 380 -28.14 -8.90 1.63
CA ILE A 380 -27.97 -8.65 3.08
C ILE A 380 -29.21 -7.96 3.68
N PRO A 381 -29.47 -8.11 5.00
CA PRO A 381 -30.57 -7.42 5.66
C PRO A 381 -30.50 -5.90 5.54
N GLU A 382 -31.66 -5.25 5.45
CA GLU A 382 -31.75 -3.79 5.48
C GLU A 382 -31.11 -3.22 6.75
N GLY A 383 -30.30 -2.17 6.60
CA GLY A 383 -29.53 -1.56 7.70
C GLY A 383 -28.21 -2.25 8.04
N THR A 384 -27.75 -3.20 7.21
CA THR A 384 -26.40 -3.79 7.32
C THR A 384 -25.52 -3.38 6.14
N GLU A 385 -24.21 -3.32 6.38
CA GLU A 385 -23.20 -3.07 5.36
C GLU A 385 -22.58 -4.39 4.88
N PRO A 386 -22.22 -4.50 3.58
CA PRO A 386 -21.64 -5.71 3.02
C PRO A 386 -20.25 -5.98 3.59
N LYS A 387 -19.98 -7.24 3.88
CA LYS A 387 -18.65 -7.69 4.28
C LYS A 387 -17.86 -8.22 3.09
N TYR A 388 -16.56 -7.98 3.16
CA TYR A 388 -15.58 -8.35 2.17
C TYR A 388 -14.67 -9.43 2.75
N GLN A 389 -14.40 -10.46 1.97
CA GLN A 389 -13.40 -11.48 2.26
C GLN A 389 -12.04 -10.99 1.76
N LEU A 390 -11.15 -10.70 2.69
CA LEU A 390 -9.85 -10.11 2.42
C LEU A 390 -8.72 -11.13 2.65
N ALA A 391 -7.72 -11.09 1.78
CA ALA A 391 -6.48 -11.86 1.91
C ALA A 391 -5.27 -10.97 1.57
N LEU A 392 -4.07 -11.38 2.00
CA LEU A 392 -2.84 -10.74 1.52
C LEU A 392 -2.72 -10.92 0.00
N THR A 393 -2.20 -9.88 -0.65
CA THR A 393 -2.16 -9.84 -2.12
C THR A 393 -1.32 -10.98 -2.70
N ASN A 394 -0.05 -11.06 -2.31
CA ASN A 394 0.92 -12.01 -2.88
C ASN A 394 2.03 -12.36 -1.86
N LEU A 395 2.99 -13.19 -2.28
CA LEU A 395 4.11 -13.62 -1.44
C LEU A 395 5.02 -12.45 -1.05
N GLU A 396 5.27 -11.51 -1.96
CA GLU A 396 6.05 -10.31 -1.70
C GLU A 396 5.49 -9.49 -0.52
N VAL A 397 4.17 -9.25 -0.51
CA VAL A 397 3.49 -8.54 0.60
C VAL A 397 3.61 -9.32 1.91
N LYS A 398 3.46 -10.64 1.86
CA LYS A 398 3.60 -11.50 3.05
C LYS A 398 5.00 -11.41 3.64
N LEU A 399 6.04 -11.49 2.82
CA LEU A 399 7.43 -11.38 3.27
C LEU A 399 7.75 -9.98 3.81
N MET A 400 7.19 -8.93 3.21
CA MET A 400 7.32 -7.57 3.73
C MET A 400 6.77 -7.44 5.15
N PHE A 401 5.55 -7.92 5.40
CA PHE A 401 4.97 -7.82 6.73
C PHE A 401 5.72 -8.65 7.75
N HIS A 402 6.23 -9.82 7.36
CA HIS A 402 7.13 -10.56 8.24
C HIS A 402 8.39 -9.76 8.59
N ARG A 403 9.04 -9.12 7.61
CA ARG A 403 10.22 -8.29 7.86
C ARG A 403 9.89 -7.07 8.72
N MET A 404 8.76 -6.41 8.47
CA MET A 404 8.29 -5.27 9.28
C MET A 404 8.12 -5.66 10.76
N ILE A 405 7.49 -6.82 11.00
CA ILE A 405 7.33 -7.37 12.35
C ILE A 405 8.71 -7.71 12.94
N HIS A 406 9.58 -8.35 12.19
CA HIS A 406 10.95 -8.65 12.61
C HIS A 406 11.70 -7.36 12.99
N ASP A 407 11.61 -6.29 12.22
CA ASP A 407 12.32 -5.02 12.46
C ASP A 407 11.89 -4.34 13.76
N TRP A 408 10.62 -4.46 14.16
CA TRP A 408 10.17 -4.00 15.49
C TRP A 408 10.91 -4.67 16.63
N PHE A 409 11.38 -5.90 16.42
CA PHE A 409 12.16 -6.67 17.38
C PHE A 409 13.67 -6.55 17.15
N ALA A 410 14.13 -6.29 15.92
CA ALA A 410 15.54 -6.03 15.63
C ALA A 410 16.04 -4.72 16.27
N MET A 411 15.16 -3.73 16.43
CA MET A 411 15.45 -2.52 17.22
C MET A 411 15.78 -2.85 18.70
N ALA A 412 15.46 -4.05 19.18
CA ALA A 412 15.80 -4.58 20.51
C ALA A 412 17.18 -5.30 20.59
N ARG A 413 18.10 -5.09 19.61
CA ARG A 413 19.56 -5.37 19.64
C ARG A 413 20.05 -6.80 19.27
N PRO A 414 21.37 -7.01 19.00
CA PRO A 414 21.95 -8.08 18.15
C PRO A 414 21.89 -9.52 18.67
N ASP A 415 21.26 -9.74 19.82
CA ASP A 415 21.20 -11.03 20.49
C ASP A 415 20.04 -11.91 19.95
N TYR A 416 19.37 -11.51 18.85
CA TYR A 416 18.34 -12.34 18.20
C TYR A 416 18.85 -13.73 17.86
N ASN A 417 20.07 -13.79 17.32
CA ASN A 417 20.77 -15.04 17.10
C ASN A 417 20.97 -15.84 18.39
N ASP A 418 21.04 -15.18 19.55
CA ASP A 418 21.28 -15.83 20.83
C ASP A 418 19.98 -16.45 21.40
N PHE A 419 18.80 -15.87 21.16
CA PHE A 419 17.53 -16.56 21.43
C PHE A 419 17.39 -17.84 20.62
N ILE A 420 17.68 -17.76 19.32
CA ILE A 420 17.61 -18.91 18.41
C ILE A 420 18.62 -19.98 18.82
N LYS A 421 19.87 -19.59 19.14
CA LYS A 421 20.87 -20.53 19.66
C LYS A 421 20.44 -21.17 20.97
N ALA A 422 19.91 -20.38 21.92
CA ALA A 422 19.42 -20.87 23.20
C ALA A 422 18.28 -21.88 23.03
N MET A 423 17.32 -21.58 22.14
CA MET A 423 16.22 -22.48 21.79
C MET A 423 16.70 -23.81 21.20
N PHE A 424 17.73 -23.82 20.34
CA PHE A 424 18.27 -25.08 19.83
C PHE A 424 19.17 -25.81 20.84
N ALA A 425 19.80 -25.08 21.77
CA ALA A 425 20.63 -25.64 22.84
C ALA A 425 19.80 -26.19 24.02
N GLY A 426 18.54 -25.77 24.18
CA GLY A 426 17.76 -26.06 25.39
C GLY A 426 18.09 -25.16 26.58
N ASP A 427 18.66 -23.97 26.32
CA ASP A 427 19.00 -23.00 27.35
C ASP A 427 17.77 -22.13 27.67
N VAL A 428 16.85 -22.72 28.44
CA VAL A 428 15.58 -22.09 28.82
C VAL A 428 15.80 -20.81 29.64
N ASP A 429 16.88 -20.72 30.41
CA ASP A 429 17.23 -19.52 31.18
C ASP A 429 17.57 -18.35 30.25
N ALA A 430 18.46 -18.58 29.27
CA ALA A 430 18.78 -17.57 28.25
C ALA A 430 17.57 -17.19 27.39
N MET A 431 16.70 -18.15 27.07
CA MET A 431 15.44 -17.87 26.37
C MET A 431 14.53 -16.95 27.19
N ASN A 432 14.39 -17.21 28.50
CA ASN A 432 13.59 -16.40 29.41
C ASN A 432 14.16 -14.99 29.56
N GLU A 433 15.48 -14.84 29.75
CA GLU A 433 16.13 -13.53 29.84
C GLU A 433 15.90 -12.70 28.57
N TYR A 434 16.11 -13.31 27.40
CA TYR A 434 15.89 -12.65 26.12
C TYR A 434 14.42 -12.22 25.96
N MET A 435 13.49 -13.15 26.17
CA MET A 435 12.06 -12.92 25.94
C MET A 435 11.49 -11.88 26.90
N ASN A 436 11.88 -11.87 28.16
CA ASN A 436 11.45 -10.82 29.10
C ASN A 436 12.06 -9.46 28.76
N ARG A 437 13.31 -9.41 28.28
CA ARG A 437 13.94 -8.15 27.85
C ARG A 437 13.23 -7.56 26.63
N VAL A 438 12.95 -8.39 25.62
CA VAL A 438 12.21 -7.96 24.42
C VAL A 438 10.78 -7.60 24.78
N ALA A 439 10.08 -8.42 25.55
CA ALA A 439 8.74 -8.12 26.05
C ALA A 439 8.68 -6.76 26.77
N LEU A 440 9.64 -6.47 27.66
CA LEU A 440 9.67 -5.20 28.40
C LEU A 440 9.85 -3.98 27.47
N GLN A 441 10.79 -4.06 26.52
CA GLN A 441 11.09 -2.95 25.59
C GLN A 441 9.97 -2.77 24.57
N THR A 442 9.52 -3.87 23.99
CA THR A 442 8.52 -3.84 22.94
C THR A 442 7.16 -3.49 23.53
N PHE A 443 6.68 -4.18 24.57
CA PHE A 443 5.35 -3.93 25.14
C PHE A 443 5.21 -2.59 25.88
N SER A 444 6.30 -2.00 26.38
CA SER A 444 6.26 -0.62 26.89
C SER A 444 6.07 0.43 25.80
N TYR A 445 6.35 0.10 24.54
CA TYR A 445 6.09 0.94 23.37
C TYR A 445 4.64 0.83 22.87
N PHE A 446 3.93 -0.25 23.22
CA PHE A 446 2.50 -0.46 22.89
C PHE A 446 1.55 0.14 23.95
N ASP A 447 2.04 0.46 25.14
CA ASP A 447 1.27 0.94 26.30
C ASP A 447 1.13 2.47 26.40
N THR A 448 1.46 3.23 25.34
CA THR A 448 1.33 4.70 25.34
C THR A 448 -0.10 5.22 25.15
N GLY A 449 -1.10 4.32 25.08
CA GLY A 449 -2.52 4.65 25.11
C GLY A 449 -3.10 4.49 26.51
N ASP A 450 -3.80 5.52 27.00
CA ASP A 450 -4.35 5.70 28.35
C ASP A 450 -5.45 4.69 28.80
N ARG A 451 -5.42 3.44 28.34
CA ARG A 451 -6.38 2.38 28.72
C ARG A 451 -5.69 1.05 29.00
N ALA A 452 -5.02 0.98 30.15
CA ALA A 452 -4.68 -0.28 30.79
C ALA A 452 -5.97 -1.03 31.20
N SER A 453 -6.53 -1.85 30.30
CA SER A 453 -7.62 -2.76 30.66
C SER A 453 -7.68 -4.00 29.78
N GLY A 454 -6.90 -5.02 30.15
CA GLY A 454 -7.08 -6.40 29.68
C GLY A 454 -5.78 -7.17 29.43
N ALA A 455 -5.80 -8.48 29.65
CA ALA A 455 -4.74 -9.37 29.19
C ALA A 455 -4.74 -9.43 27.65
N GLU A 456 -3.58 -9.21 27.03
CA GLU A 456 -3.38 -9.41 25.59
C GLU A 456 -3.79 -10.84 25.18
N PRO A 457 -4.38 -11.03 23.99
CA PRO A 457 -4.74 -12.37 23.50
C PRO A 457 -3.49 -13.26 23.34
N GLU A 458 -3.65 -14.57 23.58
CA GLU A 458 -2.63 -15.61 23.27
C GLU A 458 -2.11 -15.51 21.84
N ARG A 459 -3.00 -15.20 20.90
CA ARG A 459 -2.74 -14.91 19.50
C ARG A 459 -1.77 -13.76 19.22
N PHE A 460 -1.74 -12.74 20.09
CA PHE A 460 -0.76 -11.66 19.94
C PHE A 460 0.65 -12.15 20.26
N TYR A 461 0.81 -12.91 21.35
CA TYR A 461 2.08 -13.51 21.70
C TYR A 461 2.52 -14.58 20.69
N HIS A 462 1.55 -15.30 20.12
CA HIS A 462 1.79 -16.22 19.02
C HIS A 462 2.41 -15.48 17.81
N GLY A 463 1.78 -14.39 17.33
CA GLY A 463 2.32 -13.57 16.25
C GLY A 463 3.70 -12.96 16.57
N PHE A 464 3.91 -12.56 17.84
CA PHE A 464 5.19 -12.08 18.35
C PHE A 464 6.30 -13.15 18.22
N VAL A 465 6.06 -14.38 18.69
CA VAL A 465 7.04 -15.47 18.60
C VAL A 465 7.23 -15.91 17.15
N LEU A 466 6.19 -15.96 16.32
CA LEU A 466 6.34 -16.26 14.89
C LEU A 466 7.23 -15.24 14.18
N GLY A 467 7.11 -13.95 14.51
CA GLY A 467 7.99 -12.90 13.99
C GLY A 467 9.46 -13.18 14.31
N LEU A 468 9.74 -13.70 15.52
CA LEU A 468 11.08 -14.13 15.93
C LEU A 468 11.55 -15.43 15.27
N LEU A 469 10.74 -16.17 14.53
CA LEU A 469 11.16 -17.45 13.94
C LEU A 469 11.20 -17.41 12.42
N VAL A 470 10.87 -16.27 11.81
CA VAL A 470 10.73 -16.18 10.35
C VAL A 470 12.06 -16.41 9.62
N ASP A 471 13.19 -15.94 10.16
CA ASP A 471 14.50 -16.10 9.53
C ASP A 471 14.97 -17.56 9.46
N LEU A 472 14.30 -18.45 10.20
CA LEU A 472 14.54 -19.88 10.14
C LEU A 472 13.90 -20.55 8.92
N GLN A 473 13.07 -19.86 8.13
CA GLN A 473 12.36 -20.43 6.98
C GLN A 473 13.29 -21.01 5.90
N ASP A 474 14.53 -20.56 5.81
CA ASP A 474 15.51 -21.15 4.87
C ASP A 474 15.90 -22.57 5.30
N ARG A 475 15.97 -22.84 6.61
CA ARG A 475 16.40 -24.11 7.20
C ARG A 475 15.24 -25.00 7.67
N TYR A 476 14.09 -24.42 7.93
CA TYR A 476 12.93 -25.09 8.53
C TYR A 476 11.66 -24.82 7.73
N TYR A 477 10.75 -25.78 7.72
CA TYR A 477 9.34 -25.53 7.44
C TYR A 477 8.69 -24.98 8.71
N LEU A 478 8.54 -23.66 8.80
CA LEU A 478 7.80 -23.00 9.87
C LEU A 478 6.29 -23.20 9.66
N LYS A 479 5.66 -23.93 10.57
CA LYS A 479 4.22 -24.23 10.57
C LYS A 479 3.57 -23.66 11.82
N SER A 480 2.33 -23.21 11.71
CA SER A 480 1.53 -22.72 12.84
C SER A 480 0.11 -23.24 12.75
N ASN A 481 -0.53 -23.46 13.91
CA ASN A 481 -1.95 -23.80 14.05
C ASN A 481 -2.42 -25.03 13.23
N ARG A 482 -1.55 -26.00 12.98
CA ARG A 482 -1.89 -27.23 12.22
C ARG A 482 -2.27 -28.38 13.15
N GLU A 483 -3.08 -29.29 12.61
CA GLU A 483 -3.48 -30.51 13.31
C GLU A 483 -2.32 -31.51 13.36
N SER A 484 -2.00 -31.99 14.56
CA SER A 484 -1.07 -33.09 14.83
C SER A 484 -1.50 -33.84 16.08
N GLY A 485 -1.28 -35.16 16.10
CA GLY A 485 -1.74 -36.04 17.17
C GLY A 485 -3.25 -35.88 17.43
N PHE A 486 -3.61 -35.43 18.64
CA PHE A 486 -5.00 -35.24 19.10
C PHE A 486 -5.40 -33.77 19.26
N GLY A 487 -4.68 -32.83 18.64
CA GLY A 487 -4.99 -31.40 18.76
C GLY A 487 -4.32 -30.54 17.69
N ARG A 488 -4.14 -29.26 18.00
CA ARG A 488 -3.45 -28.28 17.16
C ARG A 488 -2.37 -27.61 17.99
N TYR A 489 -1.14 -27.69 17.51
CA TYR A 489 -0.01 -26.99 18.12
C TYR A 489 -0.01 -25.52 17.71
N ASP A 490 0.57 -24.66 18.54
CA ASP A 490 0.77 -23.25 18.16
C ASP A 490 1.83 -23.12 17.05
N VAL A 491 3.08 -23.51 17.31
CA VAL A 491 4.18 -23.39 16.33
C VAL A 491 5.01 -24.65 16.26
N MET A 492 5.42 -25.03 15.05
CA MET A 492 6.35 -26.12 14.79
C MET A 492 7.41 -25.71 13.77
N LEU A 493 8.67 -25.94 14.12
CA LEU A 493 9.82 -25.85 13.22
C LEU A 493 10.22 -27.26 12.81
N GLU A 494 9.82 -27.67 11.60
CA GLU A 494 10.24 -28.94 11.01
C GLU A 494 11.53 -28.73 10.20
N PRO A 495 12.64 -29.40 10.51
CA PRO A 495 13.90 -29.21 9.81
C PRO A 495 13.81 -29.70 8.36
N LYS A 496 14.29 -28.88 7.41
CA LYS A 496 14.43 -29.31 6.00
C LYS A 496 15.54 -30.36 5.83
N ASN A 497 16.50 -30.39 6.76
CA ASN A 497 17.59 -31.37 6.80
C ASN A 497 17.56 -32.15 8.13
N PRO A 498 16.67 -33.15 8.27
CA PRO A 498 16.63 -34.03 9.45
C PRO A 498 18.00 -34.67 9.71
N GLY A 499 18.42 -34.78 10.97
CA GLY A 499 19.74 -35.31 11.34
C GLY A 499 20.80 -34.24 11.65
N LYS A 500 20.69 -33.06 11.02
CA LYS A 500 21.60 -31.92 11.26
C LYS A 500 21.00 -30.87 12.19
N ASP A 501 19.69 -30.71 12.08
CA ASP A 501 18.91 -29.65 12.72
C ASP A 501 17.81 -30.29 13.61
N ASN A 502 17.58 -29.74 14.80
CA ASN A 502 16.56 -30.22 15.74
C ASN A 502 15.19 -29.64 15.37
N ALA A 503 14.14 -30.44 15.45
CA ALA A 503 12.78 -29.93 15.39
C ALA A 503 12.39 -29.23 16.69
N VAL A 504 11.48 -28.26 16.59
CA VAL A 504 10.97 -27.52 17.76
C VAL A 504 9.45 -27.47 17.71
N ILE A 505 8.80 -27.70 18.85
CA ILE A 505 7.36 -27.51 19.07
C ILE A 505 7.17 -26.49 20.18
N LEU A 506 6.38 -25.45 19.90
CA LEU A 506 6.05 -24.41 20.87
C LEU A 506 4.54 -24.40 21.11
N GLU A 507 4.15 -24.26 22.37
CA GLU A 507 2.77 -24.05 22.79
C GLU A 507 2.71 -22.83 23.71
N PHE A 508 1.70 -21.99 23.51
CA PHE A 508 1.54 -20.72 24.18
C PHE A 508 0.30 -20.72 25.07
N LYS A 509 0.40 -20.05 26.22
CA LYS A 509 -0.73 -19.82 27.12
C LYS A 509 -0.68 -18.42 27.70
N VAL A 510 -1.82 -17.76 27.80
CA VAL A 510 -1.93 -16.50 28.56
C VAL A 510 -2.53 -16.79 29.93
N ARG A 511 -1.83 -16.36 30.97
CA ARG A 511 -2.28 -16.55 32.35
C ARG A 511 -3.65 -15.90 32.55
N SER A 512 -4.61 -16.71 32.98
CA SER A 512 -5.88 -16.22 33.47
C SER A 512 -5.82 -16.16 34.99
N THR A 513 -5.84 -14.95 35.56
CA THR A 513 -5.90 -14.72 37.02
C THR A 513 -7.09 -15.38 37.71
N ARG A 514 -8.07 -15.89 36.94
CA ARG A 514 -9.23 -16.66 37.42
C ARG A 514 -9.02 -18.18 37.42
N LYS A 515 -8.08 -18.72 36.65
CA LYS A 515 -7.90 -20.17 36.44
C LYS A 515 -6.56 -20.69 36.95
N GLU A 516 -5.47 -19.97 36.75
CA GLU A 516 -4.13 -20.38 37.19
C GLU A 516 -3.63 -19.53 38.35
N LYS A 517 -2.92 -20.16 39.30
CA LYS A 517 -2.38 -19.45 40.47
C LYS A 517 -1.11 -18.70 40.13
N SER A 518 -0.29 -19.22 39.22
CA SER A 518 0.97 -18.58 38.81
C SER A 518 1.29 -18.73 37.32
N LEU A 519 2.33 -18.02 36.87
CA LEU A 519 2.83 -18.08 35.50
C LEU A 519 3.51 -19.43 35.22
N GLU A 520 4.15 -20.01 36.23
CA GLU A 520 4.76 -21.35 36.20
C GLU A 520 3.72 -22.44 35.95
N GLU A 521 2.59 -22.42 36.65
CA GLU A 521 1.49 -23.37 36.41
C GLU A 521 0.96 -23.26 34.97
N THR A 522 0.90 -22.03 34.45
CA THR A 522 0.45 -21.76 33.08
C THR A 522 1.45 -22.30 32.05
N ALA A 523 2.76 -22.13 32.27
CA ALA A 523 3.81 -22.61 31.37
C ALA A 523 3.87 -24.14 31.38
N GLN A 524 3.74 -24.73 32.57
CA GLN A 524 3.69 -26.17 32.74
C GLN A 524 2.45 -26.79 32.07
N SER A 525 1.32 -26.08 32.06
CA SER A 525 0.12 -26.49 31.32
C SER A 525 0.37 -26.52 29.82
N ALA A 526 1.08 -25.51 29.27
CA ALA A 526 1.43 -25.46 27.85
C ALA A 526 2.29 -26.66 27.42
N ILE A 527 3.38 -26.94 28.14
CA ILE A 527 4.25 -28.09 27.82
C ILE A 527 3.52 -29.44 28.02
N THR A 528 2.66 -29.54 29.04
CA THR A 528 1.85 -30.75 29.27
C THR A 528 0.89 -30.99 28.10
N GLN A 529 0.30 -29.92 27.55
CA GLN A 529 -0.58 -30.01 26.39
C GLN A 529 0.16 -30.59 25.17
N ILE A 530 1.41 -30.18 24.89
CA ILE A 530 2.22 -30.73 23.79
C ILE A 530 2.32 -32.25 23.91
N ARG A 531 2.70 -32.72 25.10
CA ARG A 531 2.95 -34.14 25.40
C ARG A 531 1.66 -34.97 25.38
N GLU A 532 0.60 -34.50 26.01
CA GLU A 532 -0.69 -35.21 26.06
C GLU A 532 -1.37 -35.29 24.68
N ARG A 533 -1.26 -34.23 23.88
CA ARG A 533 -1.82 -34.18 22.53
C ARG A 533 -0.93 -34.84 21.49
N LYS A 534 0.29 -35.25 21.86
CA LYS A 534 1.23 -35.98 21.01
C LYS A 534 1.59 -35.25 19.72
N TYR A 535 1.86 -33.96 19.81
CA TYR A 535 2.19 -33.15 18.63
C TYR A 535 3.46 -33.60 17.90
N SER A 536 4.38 -34.27 18.61
CA SER A 536 5.62 -34.81 18.04
C SER A 536 5.42 -36.02 17.11
N GLU A 537 4.25 -36.65 17.05
CA GLU A 537 4.00 -37.82 16.20
C GLU A 537 4.17 -37.52 14.70
N GLU A 538 3.77 -36.33 14.23
CA GLU A 538 3.99 -35.93 12.82
C GLU A 538 5.49 -35.93 12.47
N LEU A 539 6.34 -35.44 13.39
CA LEU A 539 7.79 -35.37 13.19
C LEU A 539 8.42 -36.77 13.28
N LYS A 540 7.96 -37.61 14.20
CA LYS A 540 8.39 -39.02 14.34
C LYS A 540 8.07 -39.83 13.09
N MET A 541 6.88 -39.65 12.49
CA MET A 541 6.52 -40.29 11.22
C MET A 541 7.42 -39.90 10.05
N LYS A 542 8.09 -38.75 10.14
CA LYS A 542 9.04 -38.24 9.15
C LYS A 542 10.50 -38.63 9.44
N GLY A 543 10.73 -39.48 10.44
CA GLY A 543 12.04 -40.02 10.78
C GLY A 543 12.88 -39.12 11.70
N ILE A 544 12.28 -38.11 12.34
CA ILE A 544 12.95 -37.28 13.35
C ILE A 544 12.85 -38.02 14.70
N THR A 545 13.99 -38.27 15.33
CA THR A 545 14.03 -39.02 16.60
C THR A 545 13.66 -38.13 17.77
N GLU A 546 13.23 -38.73 18.88
CA GLU A 546 12.72 -37.99 20.04
C GLU A 546 13.77 -37.07 20.69
N ASP A 547 15.05 -37.46 20.66
CA ASP A 547 16.18 -36.64 21.12
C ASP A 547 16.46 -35.42 20.22
N GLN A 548 15.92 -35.41 18.99
CA GLN A 548 16.00 -34.30 18.05
C GLN A 548 14.78 -33.38 18.11
N ILE A 549 13.82 -33.63 18.99
CA ILE A 549 12.62 -32.80 19.17
C ILE A 549 12.74 -32.03 20.47
N LYS A 550 12.74 -30.70 20.37
CA LYS A 550 12.65 -29.79 21.51
C LYS A 550 11.21 -29.33 21.66
N GLU A 551 10.67 -29.41 22.87
CA GLU A 551 9.31 -28.96 23.20
C GLU A 551 9.43 -27.81 24.19
N TYR A 552 8.69 -26.72 23.99
CA TYR A 552 8.71 -25.59 24.92
C TYR A 552 7.30 -25.07 25.17
N GLY A 553 6.95 -24.90 26.45
CA GLY A 553 5.72 -24.26 26.90
C GLY A 553 5.97 -22.81 27.29
N PHE A 554 5.26 -21.87 26.69
CA PHE A 554 5.34 -20.45 27.04
C PHE A 554 4.10 -20.02 27.80
N ALA A 555 4.30 -19.26 28.86
CA ALA A 555 3.26 -18.53 29.55
C ALA A 555 3.51 -17.02 29.50
N PHE A 556 2.43 -16.28 29.25
CA PHE A 556 2.46 -14.83 29.14
C PHE A 556 1.52 -14.19 30.16
N GLU A 557 2.00 -13.13 30.84
CA GLU A 557 1.20 -12.26 31.69
C GLU A 557 1.63 -10.80 31.49
N GLY A 558 0.86 -10.06 30.69
CA GLY A 558 1.15 -8.67 30.36
C GLY A 558 2.53 -8.53 29.72
N LYS A 559 3.53 -8.11 30.51
CA LYS A 559 4.91 -7.91 30.05
C LYS A 559 5.89 -9.00 30.45
N THR A 560 5.43 -10.00 31.18
CA THR A 560 6.27 -11.07 31.70
C THR A 560 6.04 -12.33 30.90
N VAL A 561 7.14 -13.01 30.56
CA VAL A 561 7.13 -14.30 29.84
C VAL A 561 7.84 -15.34 30.70
N LEU A 562 7.31 -16.55 30.73
CA LEU A 562 8.00 -17.71 31.29
C LEU A 562 7.99 -18.86 30.29
N ILE A 563 9.15 -19.46 30.07
CA ILE A 563 9.36 -20.58 29.17
C ILE A 563 9.84 -21.77 30.00
N VAL A 564 9.32 -22.95 29.70
CA VAL A 564 9.70 -24.24 30.29
C VAL A 564 9.82 -25.29 29.18
N ASP A 565 10.57 -26.37 29.41
CA ASP A 565 10.86 -27.45 28.45
C ASP A 565 10.30 -28.85 28.82
#